data_AF-A0A5B9W423-F1
#
_entry.id   AF-A0A5B9W423-F1
#
_cell.length_a   1.000
_cell.length_b   1.000
_cell.length_c   1.000
_cell.angle_alpha   90.00
_cell.angle_beta   90.00
_cell.angle_gamma   90.00
#
_symmetry.space_group_name_H-M   'P 1'
#
loop_
_entity.id
_entity.type
_entity.pdbx_description
1 polymer ?
#
loop_
_entity_poly.entity_id
_entity_poly.type
_entity_poly.pdbx_seq_one_letter_code
_entity_poly.pdbx_strand_id
1 'polypeptide(L)'
;MTSSASLRGIVRGRTIELESESGLPDGQVVSVTLTSVGASSLAGLFATPPHKLDPRLAEALSKVKDLPPGEGLRRSAGAWAEDAAELDEYLEENRRRRKIGRPEIEP
;
A
#
# COMPACT_ATOMS: atom_id res chain seq x y z
N MET A 1 35.54 5.67 -25.17
CA MET A 1 35.70 5.76 -23.70
C MET A 1 34.36 6.20 -23.12
N THR A 2 33.66 5.33 -22.40
CA THR A 2 32.39 5.65 -21.74
C THR A 2 32.69 6.35 -20.42
N SER A 3 32.44 7.66 -20.35
CA SER A 3 32.51 8.40 -19.09
C SER A 3 31.18 8.24 -18.35
N SER A 4 31.21 7.68 -17.14
CA SER A 4 30.03 7.57 -16.28
C SER A 4 30.15 8.60 -15.15
N ALA A 5 29.23 9.56 -15.11
CA ALA A 5 29.13 10.55 -14.03
C ALA A 5 27.72 10.51 -13.45
N SER A 6 27.62 10.55 -12.11
CA SER A 6 26.35 10.62 -11.41
C SER A 6 25.98 12.08 -11.17
N LEU A 7 24.92 12.56 -11.83
CA LEU A 7 24.42 13.93 -11.72
C LEU A 7 23.02 13.92 -11.12
N ARG A 8 22.76 14.89 -10.24
CA ARG A 8 21.44 15.09 -9.63
C ARG A 8 20.65 16.13 -10.41
N GLY A 9 19.35 15.94 -10.48
CA GLY A 9 18.45 16.89 -11.14
C GLY A 9 17.00 16.68 -10.76
N ILE A 10 16.16 17.63 -11.20
CA ILE A 10 14.72 17.63 -11.00
C ILE A 10 14.03 17.30 -12.32
N VAL A 11 13.12 16.34 -12.30
CA VAL A 11 12.33 15.97 -13.48
C VAL A 11 11.17 16.96 -13.65
N ARG A 12 11.13 17.67 -14.77
CA ARG A 12 10.03 18.55 -15.20
C ARG A 12 9.39 18.02 -16.48
N GLY A 13 8.35 17.21 -16.32
CA GLY A 13 7.66 16.58 -17.46
C GLY A 13 8.60 15.63 -18.21
N ARG A 14 9.10 16.07 -19.38
CA ARG A 14 10.03 15.29 -20.23
C ARG A 14 11.48 15.76 -20.15
N THR A 15 11.74 16.83 -19.41
CA THR A 15 13.08 17.43 -19.29
C THR A 15 13.62 17.18 -17.87
N ILE A 16 14.93 16.96 -17.74
CA ILE A 16 15.61 16.85 -16.45
C ILE A 16 16.49 18.10 -16.29
N GLU A 17 16.19 18.93 -15.28
CA GLU A 17 17.03 20.07 -14.93
C GLU A 17 18.13 19.58 -13.99
N LEU A 18 19.38 19.61 -14.45
CA LEU A 18 20.54 19.19 -13.66
C LEU A 18 20.96 20.29 -12.70
N GLU A 19 21.38 19.92 -11.48
CA GLU A 19 21.91 20.87 -10.49
C GLU A 19 23.32 21.36 -10.84
N SER A 20 24.01 20.68 -11.75
CA SER A 20 25.38 20.99 -12.18
C SER A 20 25.56 20.71 -13.67
N GLU A 21 26.51 21.40 -14.30
CA GLU A 21 26.82 21.21 -15.72
C GLU A 21 27.25 19.77 -16.00
N SER A 22 26.70 19.17 -17.06
CA SER A 22 27.02 17.79 -17.46
C SER A 22 28.39 17.67 -18.12
N GLY A 23 28.94 18.77 -18.63
CA GLY A 23 30.16 18.78 -19.43
C GLY A 23 30.03 18.05 -20.78
N LEU A 24 28.81 17.67 -21.17
CA LEU A 24 28.52 16.99 -22.43
C LEU A 24 28.13 18.00 -23.51
N PRO A 25 28.58 17.83 -24.76
CA PRO A 25 28.17 18.68 -25.87
C PRO A 25 26.66 18.57 -26.15
N ASP A 26 26.08 19.69 -26.59
CA ASP A 26 24.68 19.75 -26.98
C ASP A 26 24.36 18.74 -28.10
N GLY A 27 23.20 18.08 -27.98
CA GLY A 27 22.73 17.08 -28.94
C GLY A 27 23.27 15.66 -28.74
N GLN A 28 24.12 15.42 -27.72
CA GLN A 28 24.62 14.08 -27.43
C GLN A 28 23.54 13.16 -26.82
N VAL A 29 23.35 11.98 -27.41
CA VAL A 29 22.46 10.94 -26.87
C VAL A 29 23.09 10.30 -25.64
N VAL A 30 22.33 10.21 -24.54
CA VAL A 30 22.78 9.64 -23.28
C VAL A 30 21.82 8.56 -22.77
N SER A 31 22.36 7.56 -22.07
CA SER A 31 21.56 6.58 -21.32
C SER A 31 21.38 7.07 -19.88
N VAL A 32 20.14 7.18 -19.42
CA VAL A 32 19.82 7.70 -18.07
C VAL A 32 19.24 6.58 -17.21
N THR A 33 19.82 6.37 -16.03
CA THR A 33 19.25 5.49 -15.00
C THR A 33 18.58 6.36 -13.94
N LEU A 34 17.26 6.26 -13.82
CA LEU A 34 16.48 7.08 -12.88
C LEU A 34 16.31 6.35 -11.53
N THR A 35 16.64 7.03 -10.44
CA THR A 35 16.37 6.59 -9.06
C THR A 35 15.52 7.65 -8.36
N SER A 36 14.26 7.32 -8.04
CA SER A 36 13.36 8.26 -7.34
C SER A 36 13.81 8.45 -5.89
N VAL A 37 14.14 9.69 -5.53
CA VAL A 37 14.65 10.03 -4.18
C VAL A 37 13.50 10.36 -3.21
N GLY A 38 12.24 10.36 -3.64
CA GLY A 38 11.15 10.90 -2.82
C GLY A 38 9.72 10.54 -3.21
N ALA A 39 9.47 9.42 -3.89
CA ALA A 39 8.12 8.87 -3.90
C ALA A 39 7.90 8.12 -2.60
N SER A 40 7.36 8.83 -1.60
CA SER A 40 6.74 8.25 -0.42
C SER A 40 5.63 7.31 -0.89
N SER A 41 6.01 6.04 -1.04
CA SER A 41 5.11 4.92 -1.16
C SER A 41 4.09 4.97 -0.02
N LEU A 42 2.91 4.39 -0.21
CA LEU A 42 2.00 4.02 0.87
C LEU A 42 2.71 3.29 2.04
N ALA A 43 3.96 2.84 1.86
CA ALA A 43 4.90 2.48 2.92
C ALA A 43 5.07 3.55 4.03
N GLY A 44 4.85 4.84 3.74
CA GLY A 44 4.93 5.93 4.72
C GLY A 44 3.86 5.85 5.82
N LEU A 45 2.68 5.30 5.53
CA LEU A 45 1.63 5.07 6.54
C LEU A 45 1.97 3.91 7.49
N PHE A 46 2.93 3.06 7.11
CA PHE A 46 3.47 1.95 7.91
C PHE A 46 4.93 2.17 8.32
N ALA A 47 5.47 3.38 8.17
CA ALA A 47 6.86 3.69 8.41
C ALA A 47 7.15 3.80 9.92
N THR A 48 7.26 2.65 10.58
CA THR A 48 8.24 2.52 11.66
C THR A 48 9.62 2.86 11.05
N PRO A 49 10.44 3.72 11.67
CA PRO A 49 11.78 4.03 11.16
C PRO A 49 12.55 2.74 10.83
N PRO A 50 13.21 2.63 9.66
CA PRO A 50 13.77 1.36 9.17
C PRO A 50 14.99 0.83 9.94
N HIS A 51 15.30 1.38 11.13
CA HIS A 51 16.31 0.77 12.00
C HIS A 51 15.62 -0.16 13.00
N LYS A 52 15.52 -1.43 12.55
CA LYS A 52 15.09 -2.63 13.27
C LYS A 52 13.56 -2.76 13.41
N LEU A 53 12.94 -3.38 12.40
CA LEU A 53 11.82 -4.27 12.69
C LEU A 53 12.26 -5.16 13.86
N ASP A 54 11.42 -5.28 14.89
CA ASP A 54 11.65 -6.26 15.96
C ASP A 54 11.94 -7.61 15.28
N PRO A 55 13.05 -8.31 15.59
CA PRO A 55 13.33 -9.62 15.00
C PRO A 55 12.15 -10.59 15.14
N ARG A 56 11.34 -10.46 16.20
CA ARG A 56 10.10 -11.24 16.37
C ARG A 56 9.05 -10.88 15.32
N LEU A 57 8.93 -9.60 14.96
CA LEU A 57 8.03 -9.15 13.91
C LEU A 57 8.51 -9.59 12.53
N ALA A 58 9.81 -9.53 12.26
CA ALA A 58 10.37 -10.03 11.00
C ALA A 58 10.14 -11.54 10.83
N GLU A 59 10.31 -12.32 11.90
CA GLU A 59 10.01 -13.75 11.93
C GLU A 59 8.50 -14.03 11.83
N ALA A 60 7.64 -13.23 12.46
CA ALA A 60 6.20 -13.37 12.33
C ALA A 60 5.72 -13.05 10.90
N LEU A 61 6.25 -12.01 10.27
CA LEU A 61 5.92 -11.63 8.89
C LEU A 61 6.40 -12.67 7.87
N SER A 62 7.56 -13.30 8.08
CA SER A 62 8.01 -14.39 7.22
C SER A 62 7.09 -15.61 7.30
N LYS A 63 6.55 -15.92 8.48
CA LYS A 63 5.56 -17.00 8.68
C LYS A 63 4.20 -16.68 8.06
N VAL A 64 3.79 -15.42 8.04
CA VAL A 64 2.50 -14.97 7.47
C VAL A 64 2.53 -14.93 5.94
N LYS A 65 3.71 -14.75 5.33
CA LYS A 65 3.89 -14.67 3.86
C LYS A 65 3.34 -15.90 3.12
N ASP A 66 3.38 -17.06 3.76
CA ASP A 66 2.99 -18.33 3.13
C ASP A 66 1.52 -18.70 3.34
N LEU A 67 0.73 -17.81 3.98
CA LEU A 67 -0.70 -18.05 4.16
C LEU A 67 -1.46 -17.85 2.85
N PRO A 68 -2.44 -18.73 2.53
CA PRO A 68 -3.29 -18.54 1.37
C PRO A 68 -4.08 -17.21 1.51
N PRO A 69 -4.45 -16.58 0.37
CA PRO A 69 -5.22 -15.33 0.40
C PRO A 69 -6.46 -15.43 1.31
N GLY A 70 -6.62 -14.47 2.21
CA GLY A 70 -7.75 -14.38 3.15
C GLY A 70 -7.57 -15.12 4.48
N GLU A 71 -6.57 -16.00 4.62
CA GLU A 71 -6.37 -16.82 5.82
C GLU A 71 -5.93 -16.01 7.05
N GLY A 72 -5.14 -14.95 6.85
CA GLY A 72 -4.79 -14.03 7.93
C GLY A 72 -6.02 -13.32 8.52
N LEU A 73 -6.95 -12.89 7.67
CA LEU A 73 -8.20 -12.25 8.09
C LEU A 73 -9.10 -13.22 8.85
N ARG A 74 -9.22 -14.48 8.41
CA ARG A 74 -9.98 -15.51 9.13
C ARG A 74 -9.43 -15.73 10.55
N ARG A 75 -8.11 -15.83 10.69
CA ARG A 75 -7.47 -16.02 12.00
C ARG A 75 -7.68 -14.83 12.93
N SER A 76 -7.69 -13.60 12.41
CA SER A 76 -7.98 -12.40 13.21
C SER A 76 -9.44 -12.28 13.62
N ALA A 77 -10.38 -12.78 12.82
CA ALA A 77 -11.81 -12.76 13.13
C ALA A 77 -12.18 -13.78 14.24
N GLY A 78 -11.40 -14.83 14.45
CA GLY A 78 -11.63 -15.81 15.52
C GLY A 78 -12.95 -16.57 15.30
N ALA A 79 -13.75 -16.74 16.36
CA ALA A 79 -15.06 -17.41 16.28
C ALA A 79 -16.02 -16.75 15.27
N TRP A 80 -15.83 -15.47 14.97
CA TRP A 80 -16.66 -14.74 14.00
C TRP A 80 -16.37 -15.13 12.54
N ALA A 81 -15.28 -15.87 12.28
CA ALA A 81 -14.93 -16.29 10.92
C ALA A 81 -15.88 -17.37 10.37
N GLU A 82 -16.54 -18.13 11.25
CA GLU A 82 -17.41 -19.26 10.89
C GLU A 82 -18.88 -18.82 10.68
N ASP A 83 -19.29 -17.70 11.30
CA ASP A 83 -20.68 -17.23 11.32
C ASP A 83 -21.03 -16.25 10.19
N ALA A 84 -20.16 -16.10 9.20
CA ALA A 84 -20.34 -15.10 8.12
C ALA A 84 -21.64 -15.33 7.31
N ALA A 85 -22.02 -16.60 7.09
CA ALA A 85 -23.25 -16.93 6.38
C ALA A 85 -24.52 -16.63 7.20
N GLU A 86 -24.47 -16.85 8.52
CA GLU A 86 -25.58 -16.53 9.43
C GLU A 86 -25.78 -15.01 9.54
N LEU A 87 -24.70 -14.24 9.46
CA LEU A 87 -24.76 -12.78 9.44
C LEU A 87 -25.53 -12.23 8.24
N ASP A 88 -25.32 -12.78 7.04
CA ASP A 88 -26.03 -12.33 5.83
C ASP A 88 -27.54 -12.59 5.93
N GLU A 89 -27.95 -13.78 6.38
CA GLU A 89 -29.35 -14.11 6.64
C GLU A 89 -29.96 -13.18 7.69
N TYR A 90 -29.23 -12.91 8.77
CA TYR A 90 -29.66 -11.99 9.83
C TYR A 90 -29.83 -10.55 9.32
N LEU A 91 -28.93 -10.07 8.45
CA LEU A 91 -29.02 -8.73 7.87
C LEU A 91 -30.18 -8.62 6.88
N GLU A 92 -30.44 -9.66 6.09
CA GLU A 92 -31.59 -9.72 5.18
C GLU A 92 -32.91 -9.73 5.95
N GLU A 93 -33.01 -10.52 7.01
CA GLU A 93 -34.18 -10.55 7.89
C GLU A 93 -34.41 -9.18 8.55
N ASN A 94 -33.35 -8.52 9.01
CA ASN A 94 -33.45 -7.15 9.54
C ASN A 94 -33.92 -6.14 8.49
N ARG A 95 -33.44 -6.24 7.25
CA ARG A 95 -33.91 -5.40 6.14
C ARG A 95 -35.38 -5.67 5.84
N ARG A 96 -35.82 -6.93 5.88
CA ARG A 96 -37.23 -7.31 5.71
C ARG A 96 -38.09 -6.73 6.83
N ARG A 97 -37.67 -6.85 8.09
CA ARG A 97 -38.34 -6.25 9.25
C ARG A 97 -38.42 -4.73 9.19
N ARG A 98 -37.40 -4.05 8.64
CA ARG A 98 -37.42 -2.60 8.44
C ARG A 98 -38.30 -2.14 7.28
N LYS A 99 -38.64 -3.03 6.34
CA LYS A 99 -39.65 -2.78 5.30
C LYS A 99 -41.08 -2.99 5.82
N ILE A 100 -41.25 -3.80 6.87
CA ILE A 100 -42.49 -3.84 7.64
C ILE A 100 -42.54 -2.52 8.40
N GLY A 101 -43.56 -1.69 8.11
CA GLY A 101 -43.65 -0.33 8.59
C GLY A 101 -43.35 -0.20 10.08
N ARG A 102 -42.58 0.83 10.44
CA ARG A 102 -42.36 1.21 11.84
C ARG A 102 -43.74 1.37 12.50
N PRO A 103 -44.03 0.70 13.63
CA PRO A 103 -45.28 0.93 14.36
C PRO A 103 -45.42 2.42 14.67
N GLU A 104 -46.62 2.97 14.47
CA GLU A 104 -46.92 4.32 14.94
C GLU A 104 -46.76 4.35 16.46
N ILE A 105 -46.06 5.37 16.95
CA ILE A 105 -45.91 5.59 18.40
C ILE A 105 -47.25 6.15 18.86
N GLU A 106 -48.00 5.38 19.65
CA GLU A 106 -49.19 5.90 20.32
C GLU A 106 -48.78 7.04 21.29
N PRO A 107 -49.55 8.12 21.36
CA PRO A 107 -49.21 9.33 22.13
C PRO A 107 -49.14 9.10 23.64
#